data_AF-A0A2E4M2X6-F1
#
_entry.id   AF-A0A2E4M2X6-F1
#
_cell.length_a   1.000
_cell.length_b   1.000
_cell.length_c   1.000
_cell.angle_alpha   90.00
_cell.angle_beta   90.00
_cell.angle_gamma   90.00
#
_symmetry.space_group_name_H-M   'P 1'
#
loop_
_entity.id
_entity.type
_entity.pdbx_description
1 polymer ?
#
loop_
_entity_poly.entity_id
_entity_poly.type
_entity_poly.pdbx_seq_one_letter_code
_entity_poly.pdbx_strand_id
1 'polypeptide(L)'
;MKLVTQVLTLAILFSVACNHAHAQRKGEMTVYEITDPPAYLKLDPFYKKHVSASGYPVLGSENVNDYALKEAAFLINMMLLRRPDLRQVMIETKSRCVVMAYSEFTTDVPEHSHLTPKDYMDARARGLGGSIEDPVCSVGEENLLSYNGDPYFSESILIHEFAHNIHLRGLVNLDPTFDDRLKATYDRAMQLGLWRTKYASVNHFEYWAEGVQSWFGNNRPPDHDHNFVDTRRELMQYDPGLAKLCREVFGRTRLVYTKAPTRLVGHLKGYDPRTAPTFVWPERLNEVKKQIRAEAQNRK
;
A
#
# COMPACT_ATOMS: atom_id res chain seq x y z
N MET A 1 -27.85 56.36 -50.83
CA MET A 1 -28.35 56.52 -49.44
C MET A 1 -28.27 55.17 -48.75
N LYS A 2 -27.72 55.17 -47.54
CA LYS A 2 -27.26 54.02 -46.72
C LYS A 2 -28.35 52.94 -46.50
N LEU A 3 -27.95 51.66 -46.43
CA LEU A 3 -28.27 50.73 -45.33
C LEU A 3 -27.45 49.43 -45.49
N VAL A 4 -26.37 49.26 -44.72
CA VAL A 4 -26.24 48.37 -43.54
C VAL A 4 -26.15 46.88 -43.91
N THR A 5 -24.91 46.39 -43.89
CA THR A 5 -24.51 44.97 -43.92
C THR A 5 -24.72 44.36 -42.53
N GLN A 6 -25.60 43.36 -42.39
CA GLN A 6 -25.68 42.52 -41.19
C GLN A 6 -24.85 41.26 -41.41
N VAL A 7 -23.78 41.12 -40.61
CA VAL A 7 -22.97 39.91 -40.49
C VAL A 7 -23.67 38.98 -39.49
N LEU A 8 -24.13 37.81 -39.95
CA LEU A 8 -24.55 36.72 -39.08
C LEU A 8 -23.34 36.22 -38.28
N THR A 9 -23.40 36.35 -36.96
CA THR A 9 -22.43 35.72 -36.06
C THR A 9 -23.03 34.42 -35.56
N LEU A 10 -22.48 33.29 -35.99
CA LEU A 10 -22.86 31.95 -35.53
C LEU A 10 -22.11 31.68 -34.22
N ALA A 11 -22.80 31.78 -33.08
CA ALA A 11 -22.23 31.42 -31.78
C ALA A 11 -22.33 29.91 -31.56
N ILE A 12 -21.20 29.21 -31.67
CA ILE A 12 -21.07 27.80 -31.28
C ILE A 12 -20.85 27.76 -29.77
N LEU A 13 -21.85 27.29 -29.03
CA LEU A 13 -21.78 26.95 -27.61
C LEU A 13 -20.89 25.71 -27.43
N PHE A 14 -19.62 25.92 -27.08
CA PHE A 14 -18.79 24.88 -26.46
C PHE A 14 -19.14 24.80 -24.98
N SER A 15 -19.97 23.83 -24.60
CA SER A 15 -20.13 23.42 -23.20
C SER A 15 -18.87 22.69 -22.75
N VAL A 16 -17.98 23.40 -22.07
CA VAL A 16 -16.88 22.79 -21.32
C VAL A 16 -17.49 22.00 -20.17
N ALA A 17 -17.56 20.67 -20.33
CA ALA A 17 -17.96 19.77 -19.27
C ALA A 17 -16.89 19.80 -18.16
N CYS A 18 -17.39 19.99 -16.93
CA CYS A 18 -16.68 20.11 -15.66
C CYS A 18 -15.46 19.20 -15.51
N ASN A 19 -14.26 19.79 -15.48
CA ASN A 19 -13.11 19.26 -14.76
C ASN A 19 -13.42 19.23 -13.26
N HIS A 20 -13.86 18.10 -12.72
CA HIS A 20 -13.75 17.84 -11.27
C HIS A 20 -12.33 17.34 -10.95
N ALA A 21 -11.33 18.19 -11.22
CA ALA A 21 -10.05 18.07 -10.55
C ALA A 21 -10.25 18.72 -9.18
N HIS A 22 -10.49 17.91 -8.16
CA HIS A 22 -10.47 18.39 -6.78
C HIS A 22 -9.00 18.69 -6.42
N ALA A 23 -8.54 19.87 -6.85
CA ALA A 23 -7.32 20.46 -6.32
C ALA A 23 -7.56 20.67 -4.83
N GLN A 24 -6.95 19.81 -4.00
CA GLN A 24 -6.96 19.94 -2.54
C GLN A 24 -6.53 21.37 -2.19
N ARG A 25 -7.45 22.17 -1.64
CA ARG A 25 -7.13 23.50 -1.15
C ARG A 25 -6.16 23.35 0.01
N LYS A 26 -5.04 24.08 -0.04
CA LYS A 26 -4.12 24.23 1.10
C LYS A 26 -4.91 24.70 2.32
N GLY A 27 -5.16 23.82 3.28
CA GLY A 27 -5.74 24.17 4.58
C GLY A 27 -6.91 23.30 5.08
N GLU A 28 -7.50 22.43 4.26
CA GLU A 28 -8.47 21.45 4.78
C GLU A 28 -7.72 20.33 5.52
N MET A 29 -8.04 20.13 6.81
CA MET A 29 -7.63 18.93 7.51
C MET A 29 -8.22 17.74 6.77
N THR A 30 -7.39 16.81 6.29
CA THR A 30 -7.89 15.56 5.71
C THR A 30 -8.70 14.83 6.79
N VAL A 31 -10.02 14.83 6.65
CA VAL A 31 -10.91 14.09 7.54
C VAL A 31 -11.01 12.67 7.00
N TYR A 32 -10.56 11.70 7.78
CA TYR A 32 -10.70 10.28 7.48
C TYR A 32 -12.03 9.78 8.04
N GLU A 33 -13.11 10.12 7.36
CA GLU A 33 -14.47 9.70 7.72
C GLU A 33 -14.74 8.26 7.26
N ILE A 34 -15.35 7.46 8.14
CA ILE A 34 -15.82 6.12 7.78
C ILE A 34 -17.18 6.23 7.13
N THR A 35 -17.31 5.67 5.94
CA THR A 35 -18.54 5.65 5.15
C THR A 35 -18.87 4.23 4.70
N ASP A 36 -20.03 4.07 4.05
CA ASP A 36 -20.32 2.85 3.30
C ASP A 36 -19.37 2.69 2.09
N PRO A 37 -19.09 1.45 1.66
CA PRO A 37 -18.30 1.20 0.46
C PRO A 37 -18.92 1.82 -0.81
N PRO A 38 -18.09 2.36 -1.72
CA PRO A 38 -18.61 3.09 -2.86
C PRO A 38 -19.26 2.15 -3.90
N ALA A 39 -20.53 2.41 -4.21
CA ALA A 39 -21.36 1.56 -5.07
C ALA A 39 -20.76 1.30 -6.47
N TYR A 40 -19.97 2.23 -7.02
CA TYR A 40 -19.36 2.06 -8.35
C TYR A 40 -18.36 0.90 -8.42
N LEU A 41 -17.80 0.47 -7.29
CA LEU A 41 -16.88 -0.67 -7.23
C LEU A 41 -17.60 -2.02 -7.30
N LYS A 42 -18.92 -2.08 -7.07
CA LYS A 42 -19.74 -3.31 -7.09
C LYS A 42 -19.12 -4.43 -6.24
N LEU A 43 -18.74 -4.09 -5.01
CA LEU A 43 -18.02 -4.96 -4.10
C LEU A 43 -18.91 -6.05 -3.51
N ASP A 44 -18.27 -7.13 -3.04
CA ASP A 44 -18.91 -8.17 -2.25
C ASP A 44 -19.53 -7.58 -0.95
N PRO A 45 -20.69 -8.09 -0.48
CA PRO A 45 -21.32 -7.64 0.77
C PRO A 45 -20.46 -7.79 2.04
N PHE A 46 -19.37 -8.55 2.00
CA PHE A 46 -18.34 -8.63 3.04
C PHE A 46 -17.86 -7.23 3.46
N TYR A 47 -17.68 -6.33 2.50
CA TYR A 47 -17.24 -4.97 2.78
C TYR A 47 -18.37 -4.14 3.36
N LYS A 48 -18.14 -3.58 4.56
CA LYS A 48 -19.12 -2.75 5.28
C LYS A 48 -18.59 -1.36 5.59
N LYS A 49 -17.28 -1.18 5.58
CA LYS A 49 -16.62 0.08 5.94
C LYS A 49 -15.69 0.54 4.83
N HIS A 50 -15.63 1.84 4.63
CA HIS A 50 -14.76 2.50 3.69
C HIS A 50 -14.20 3.80 4.27
N VAL A 51 -12.98 4.16 3.87
CA VAL A 51 -12.43 5.50 4.05
C VAL A 51 -11.63 5.89 2.80
N SER A 52 -11.69 7.17 2.44
CA SER A 52 -11.01 7.67 1.26
C SER A 52 -9.59 8.14 1.58
N ALA A 53 -8.59 7.60 0.88
CA ALA A 53 -7.24 8.14 0.81
C ALA A 53 -7.13 9.10 -0.39
N SER A 54 -7.80 10.25 -0.29
CA SER A 54 -7.89 11.26 -1.35
C SER A 54 -8.39 10.69 -2.69
N GLY A 55 -9.49 9.94 -2.63
CA GLY A 55 -10.08 9.23 -3.76
C GLY A 55 -9.71 7.74 -3.84
N TYR A 56 -8.54 7.34 -3.32
CA TYR A 56 -8.14 5.93 -3.32
C TYR A 56 -8.93 5.14 -2.26
N PRO A 57 -9.65 4.06 -2.61
CA PRO A 57 -10.49 3.33 -1.67
C PRO A 57 -9.68 2.51 -0.67
N VAL A 58 -9.98 2.68 0.62
CA VAL A 58 -9.56 1.76 1.70
C VAL A 58 -10.80 1.13 2.30
N LEU A 59 -10.83 -0.19 2.40
CA LEU A 59 -12.03 -0.97 2.70
C LEU A 59 -11.79 -1.92 3.88
N GLY A 60 -12.86 -2.28 4.56
CA GLY A 60 -12.84 -3.30 5.62
C GLY A 60 -14.22 -3.93 5.83
N SER A 61 -14.24 -5.05 6.53
CA SER A 61 -15.48 -5.64 7.05
C SER A 61 -16.05 -4.80 8.20
N GLU A 62 -17.18 -5.23 8.75
CA GLU A 62 -17.74 -4.63 9.97
C GLU A 62 -16.83 -4.79 11.20
N ASN A 63 -15.98 -5.83 11.20
CA ASN A 63 -15.12 -6.19 12.33
C ASN A 63 -13.86 -5.33 12.42
N VAL A 64 -13.47 -4.66 11.32
CA VAL A 64 -12.26 -3.85 11.27
C VAL A 64 -12.41 -2.60 12.14
N ASN A 65 -11.39 -2.30 12.92
CA ASN A 65 -11.29 -1.09 13.71
C ASN A 65 -11.19 0.15 12.81
N ASP A 66 -12.10 1.11 13.02
CA ASP A 66 -12.13 2.37 12.26
C ASP A 66 -10.79 3.10 12.27
N TYR A 67 -10.04 3.06 13.39
CA TYR A 67 -8.72 3.68 13.47
C TYR A 67 -7.69 3.01 12.55
N ALA A 68 -7.82 1.70 12.29
CA ALA A 68 -6.94 0.99 11.36
C ALA A 68 -7.19 1.44 9.92
N LEU A 69 -8.46 1.58 9.51
CA LEU A 69 -8.83 2.13 8.21
C LEU A 69 -8.27 3.55 8.02
N LYS A 70 -8.45 4.41 9.02
CA LYS A 70 -7.92 5.78 9.01
C LYS A 70 -6.40 5.81 8.92
N GLU A 71 -5.74 4.92 9.66
CA GLU A 71 -4.29 4.76 9.63
C GLU A 71 -3.80 4.33 8.24
N ALA A 72 -4.45 3.35 7.63
CA ALA A 72 -4.11 2.93 6.27
C ALA A 72 -4.26 4.07 5.26
N ALA A 73 -5.38 4.82 5.32
CA ALA A 73 -5.59 5.97 4.45
C ALA A 73 -4.57 7.10 4.68
N PHE A 74 -4.12 7.30 5.92
CA PHE A 74 -3.04 8.23 6.24
C PHE A 74 -1.72 7.84 5.57
N LEU A 75 -1.30 6.58 5.71
CA LEU A 75 -0.06 6.09 5.11
C LEU A 75 -0.09 6.11 3.58
N ILE A 76 -1.20 5.68 2.98
CA ILE A 76 -1.39 5.73 1.52
C ILE A 76 -1.33 7.18 1.00
N ASN A 77 -2.00 8.11 1.69
CA ASN A 77 -1.93 9.53 1.32
C ASN A 77 -0.50 10.06 1.36
N MET A 78 0.29 9.65 2.34
CA MET A 78 1.69 10.05 2.47
C MET A 78 2.59 9.41 1.40
N MET A 79 2.44 8.11 1.12
CA MET A 79 3.21 7.42 0.08
C MET A 79 2.96 8.03 -1.31
N LEU A 80 1.72 8.46 -1.59
CA LEU A 80 1.31 9.08 -2.84
C LEU A 80 1.31 10.62 -2.82
N LEU A 81 1.83 11.26 -1.78
CA LEU A 81 1.71 12.71 -1.54
C LEU A 81 2.16 13.57 -2.74
N ARG A 82 3.20 13.11 -3.45
CA ARG A 82 3.77 13.81 -4.61
C ARG A 82 3.40 13.17 -5.94
N ARG A 83 2.48 12.20 -5.94
CA ARG A 83 2.09 11.41 -7.11
C ARG A 83 0.57 11.36 -7.28
N PRO A 84 -0.12 12.52 -7.44
CA PRO A 84 -1.54 12.52 -7.75
C PRO A 84 -1.85 11.85 -9.09
N ASP A 85 -0.92 11.91 -10.06
CA ASP A 85 -0.94 11.19 -11.34
C ASP A 85 -1.03 9.66 -11.13
N LEU A 86 -0.14 9.13 -10.28
CA LEU A 86 -0.10 7.70 -9.96
C LEU A 86 -1.35 7.28 -9.21
N ARG A 87 -1.79 8.08 -8.23
CA ARG A 87 -3.02 7.84 -7.48
C ARG A 87 -4.23 7.73 -8.42
N GLN A 88 -4.33 8.64 -9.37
CA GLN A 88 -5.42 8.67 -10.33
C GLN A 88 -5.45 7.40 -11.19
N VAL A 89 -4.30 6.97 -11.73
CA VAL A 89 -4.19 5.71 -12.48
C VAL A 89 -4.60 4.51 -11.64
N MET A 90 -4.18 4.46 -10.37
CA MET A 90 -4.56 3.36 -9.47
C MET A 90 -6.08 3.34 -9.21
N ILE A 91 -6.73 4.50 -9.06
CA ILE A 91 -8.19 4.61 -8.91
C ILE A 91 -8.92 4.15 -10.18
N GLU A 92 -8.50 4.62 -11.35
CA GLU A 92 -9.11 4.31 -12.64
C GLU A 92 -9.02 2.82 -12.98
N THR A 93 -7.93 2.20 -12.57
CA THR A 93 -7.70 0.76 -12.69
C THR A 93 -8.30 -0.05 -11.54
N LYS A 94 -9.18 0.58 -10.74
CA LYS A 94 -9.96 0.03 -9.62
C LYS A 94 -9.14 -0.56 -8.48
N SER A 95 -7.87 -0.17 -8.37
CA SER A 95 -7.02 -0.59 -7.26
C SER A 95 -7.58 -0.08 -5.93
N ARG A 96 -7.44 -0.89 -4.88
CA ARG A 96 -7.96 -0.62 -3.53
C ARG A 96 -7.12 -1.32 -2.47
N CYS A 97 -7.13 -0.77 -1.26
CA CYS A 97 -6.51 -1.39 -0.09
C CYS A 97 -7.59 -1.97 0.83
N VAL A 98 -7.41 -3.21 1.27
CA VAL A 98 -8.32 -3.92 2.17
C VAL A 98 -7.61 -4.12 3.50
N VAL A 99 -8.21 -3.63 4.58
CA VAL A 99 -7.77 -3.92 5.93
C VAL A 99 -8.54 -5.14 6.42
N MET A 100 -7.82 -6.20 6.80
CA MET A 100 -8.36 -7.38 7.45
C MET A 100 -8.42 -7.14 8.96
N ALA A 101 -9.53 -7.51 9.60
CA ALA A 101 -9.60 -7.52 11.06
C ALA A 101 -8.55 -8.49 11.62
N TYR A 102 -8.19 -8.33 12.90
CA TYR A 102 -7.21 -9.22 13.55
C TYR A 102 -7.68 -10.69 13.61
N SER A 103 -8.98 -10.92 13.45
CA SER A 103 -9.64 -12.23 13.41
C SER A 103 -9.93 -12.75 12.00
N GLU A 104 -9.57 -12.02 10.95
CA GLU A 104 -9.78 -12.36 9.54
C GLU A 104 -8.44 -12.66 8.87
N PHE A 105 -8.43 -13.59 7.91
CA PHE A 105 -7.23 -14.07 7.22
C PHE A 105 -7.26 -13.81 5.72
N THR A 106 -6.12 -14.04 5.06
CA THR A 106 -5.90 -13.75 3.64
C THR A 106 -7.06 -14.21 2.76
N THR A 107 -7.50 -15.45 2.92
CA THR A 107 -8.56 -16.04 2.06
C THR A 107 -9.98 -15.72 2.52
N ASP A 108 -10.16 -14.98 3.62
CA ASP A 108 -11.46 -14.44 4.02
C ASP A 108 -11.78 -13.15 3.23
N VAL A 109 -10.76 -12.51 2.64
CA VAL A 109 -10.94 -11.43 1.65
C VAL A 109 -11.57 -12.03 0.38
N PRO A 110 -12.73 -11.53 -0.11
CA PRO A 110 -13.45 -12.12 -1.23
C PRO A 110 -12.59 -12.37 -2.48
N GLU A 111 -11.75 -11.40 -2.84
CA GLU A 111 -10.87 -11.44 -4.01
C GLU A 111 -9.77 -12.48 -3.87
N HIS A 112 -9.41 -12.88 -2.65
CA HIS A 112 -8.40 -13.89 -2.35
C HIS A 112 -8.99 -15.25 -1.96
N SER A 113 -10.32 -15.39 -1.92
CA SER A 113 -11.01 -16.61 -1.47
C SER A 113 -10.70 -17.85 -2.30
N HIS A 114 -10.26 -17.65 -3.55
CA HIS A 114 -9.88 -18.71 -4.48
C HIS A 114 -8.47 -19.26 -4.25
N LEU A 115 -7.65 -18.61 -3.42
CA LEU A 115 -6.25 -18.98 -3.21
C LEU A 115 -6.16 -20.29 -2.40
N THR A 116 -5.32 -21.20 -2.85
CA THR A 116 -5.18 -22.56 -2.32
C THR A 116 -3.71 -22.96 -2.19
N PRO A 117 -3.31 -23.75 -1.17
CA PRO A 117 -4.13 -24.23 -0.05
C PRO A 117 -4.52 -23.13 0.94
N LYS A 118 -5.78 -23.12 1.41
CA LYS A 118 -6.30 -22.07 2.32
C LYS A 118 -5.44 -21.88 3.55
N ASP A 119 -5.11 -22.96 4.27
CA ASP A 119 -4.31 -22.86 5.50
C ASP A 119 -2.89 -22.35 5.22
N TYR A 120 -2.32 -22.65 4.05
CA TYR A 120 -1.02 -22.07 3.66
C TYR A 120 -1.13 -20.58 3.41
N MET A 121 -2.13 -20.14 2.66
CA MET A 121 -2.32 -18.72 2.34
C MET A 121 -2.68 -17.88 3.57
N ASP A 122 -3.48 -18.43 4.47
CA ASP A 122 -3.82 -17.80 5.75
C ASP A 122 -2.62 -17.78 6.71
N ALA A 123 -1.74 -18.79 6.69
CA ALA A 123 -0.56 -18.87 7.56
C ALA A 123 0.62 -18.04 7.08
N ARG A 124 0.80 -17.89 5.76
CA ARG A 124 2.01 -17.31 5.17
C ARG A 124 2.06 -15.78 5.23
N ALA A 125 0.90 -15.13 5.34
CA ALA A 125 0.81 -13.70 5.12
C ALA A 125 -0.28 -13.04 5.98
N ARG A 126 -0.01 -11.78 6.36
CA ARG A 126 -1.01 -10.82 6.84
C ARG A 126 -1.16 -9.62 5.90
N GLY A 127 -0.72 -9.78 4.67
CA GLY A 127 -0.91 -8.82 3.61
C GLY A 127 -0.53 -9.40 2.26
N LEU A 128 -1.09 -8.83 1.19
CA LEU A 128 -0.75 -9.14 -0.20
C LEU A 128 -0.75 -7.84 -1.00
N GLY A 129 0.21 -7.68 -1.92
CA GLY A 129 0.39 -6.46 -2.69
C GLY A 129 -0.55 -6.27 -3.89
N GLY A 130 -1.31 -7.32 -4.24
CA GLY A 130 -2.05 -7.42 -5.50
C GLY A 130 -1.16 -7.82 -6.66
N SER A 131 -1.66 -7.68 -7.89
CA SER A 131 -0.93 -8.01 -9.11
C SER A 131 -1.32 -7.08 -10.27
N ILE A 132 -0.85 -7.36 -11.49
CA ILE A 132 -1.29 -6.62 -12.68
C ILE A 132 -2.80 -6.80 -12.92
N GLU A 133 -3.36 -7.95 -12.52
CA GLU A 133 -4.76 -8.33 -12.74
C GLU A 133 -5.58 -8.20 -11.46
N ASP A 134 -4.98 -8.45 -10.30
CA ASP A 134 -5.63 -8.34 -9.00
C ASP A 134 -5.50 -6.91 -8.46
N PRO A 135 -6.61 -6.15 -8.39
CA PRO A 135 -6.60 -4.78 -7.91
C PRO A 135 -6.51 -4.65 -6.38
N VAL A 136 -6.43 -5.75 -5.63
CA VAL A 136 -6.50 -5.71 -4.16
C VAL A 136 -5.11 -5.80 -3.56
N CYS A 137 -4.74 -4.75 -2.82
CA CYS A 137 -3.74 -4.87 -1.76
C CYS A 137 -4.45 -5.14 -0.44
N SER A 138 -3.94 -6.03 0.41
CA SER A 138 -4.47 -6.27 1.75
C SER A 138 -3.43 -6.16 2.84
N VAL A 139 -3.87 -5.82 4.05
CA VAL A 139 -3.03 -5.69 5.25
C VAL A 139 -3.84 -6.04 6.52
N GLY A 140 -3.18 -6.51 7.57
CA GLY A 140 -3.81 -6.74 8.88
C GLY A 140 -3.88 -5.48 9.75
N GLU A 141 -5.01 -5.26 10.42
CA GLU A 141 -5.14 -4.13 11.35
C GLU A 141 -4.22 -4.22 12.57
N GLU A 142 -3.83 -5.43 12.97
CA GLU A 142 -2.91 -5.64 14.09
C GLU A 142 -1.55 -4.97 13.82
N ASN A 143 -1.12 -4.90 12.56
CA ASN A 143 0.11 -4.22 12.18
C ASN A 143 -0.07 -2.70 12.12
N LEU A 144 -1.19 -2.23 11.58
CA LEU A 144 -1.49 -0.79 11.49
C LEU A 144 -1.57 -0.14 12.86
N LEU A 145 -2.22 -0.80 13.82
CA LEU A 145 -2.44 -0.29 15.15
C LEU A 145 -1.47 -0.83 16.21
N SER A 146 -0.55 -1.71 15.82
CA SER A 146 0.49 -2.28 16.69
C SER A 146 -0.08 -3.07 17.88
N TYR A 147 -1.03 -3.96 17.60
CA TYR A 147 -1.61 -4.85 18.60
C TYR A 147 -0.55 -5.80 19.18
N ASN A 148 -0.78 -6.26 20.40
CA ASN A 148 0.02 -7.35 20.95
C ASN A 148 -0.14 -8.61 20.08
N GLY A 149 0.96 -9.31 19.84
CA GLY A 149 0.96 -10.53 19.01
C GLY A 149 1.08 -10.30 17.50
N ASP A 150 1.16 -9.05 17.02
CA ASP A 150 1.44 -8.74 15.61
C ASP A 150 2.71 -9.48 15.13
N PRO A 151 2.59 -10.40 14.14
CA PRO A 151 3.72 -11.15 13.62
C PRO A 151 4.74 -10.27 12.86
N TYR A 152 4.36 -9.04 12.50
CA TYR A 152 5.16 -8.07 11.77
C TYR A 152 5.41 -6.78 12.57
N PHE A 153 5.45 -6.87 13.90
CA PHE A 153 5.58 -5.72 14.80
C PHE A 153 6.82 -4.85 14.55
N SER A 154 7.88 -5.38 13.92
CA SER A 154 9.11 -4.67 13.60
C SER A 154 9.06 -3.83 12.31
N GLU A 155 7.95 -3.87 11.55
CA GLU A 155 7.82 -3.18 10.26
C GLU A 155 6.41 -2.67 9.99
N SER A 156 6.19 -2.00 8.86
CA SER A 156 4.85 -1.70 8.35
C SER A 156 4.61 -2.52 7.09
N ILE A 157 3.73 -3.50 7.22
CA ILE A 157 3.29 -4.35 6.10
C ILE A 157 2.54 -3.50 5.08
N LEU A 158 1.82 -2.46 5.49
CA LEU A 158 1.21 -1.55 4.53
C LEU A 158 2.23 -0.88 3.61
N ILE A 159 3.37 -0.40 4.12
CA ILE A 159 4.37 0.22 3.25
C ILE A 159 4.90 -0.79 2.24
N HIS A 160 5.12 -2.04 2.65
CA HIS A 160 5.58 -3.13 1.80
C HIS A 160 4.53 -3.48 0.73
N GLU A 161 3.34 -3.89 1.15
CA GLU A 161 2.29 -4.36 0.23
C GLU A 161 1.78 -3.24 -0.67
N PHE A 162 1.72 -2.01 -0.17
CA PHE A 162 1.34 -0.88 -0.99
C PHE A 162 2.45 -0.47 -1.97
N ALA A 163 3.72 -0.79 -1.70
CA ALA A 163 4.79 -0.61 -2.69
C ALA A 163 4.64 -1.58 -3.87
N HIS A 164 4.30 -2.85 -3.61
CA HIS A 164 3.90 -3.80 -4.65
C HIS A 164 2.70 -3.28 -5.45
N ASN A 165 1.68 -2.76 -4.76
CA ASN A 165 0.49 -2.24 -5.43
C ASN A 165 0.79 -0.99 -6.29
N ILE A 166 1.58 -0.06 -5.76
CA ILE A 166 2.11 1.08 -6.52
C ILE A 166 2.83 0.60 -7.77
N HIS A 167 3.63 -0.45 -7.67
CA HIS A 167 4.33 -1.02 -8.81
C HIS A 167 3.35 -1.61 -9.84
N LEU A 168 2.58 -2.62 -9.43
CA LEU A 168 1.82 -3.49 -10.33
C LEU A 168 0.46 -2.91 -10.78
N ARG A 169 -0.05 -1.87 -10.11
CA ARG A 169 -1.28 -1.16 -10.50
C ARG A 169 -1.01 0.25 -10.96
N GLY A 170 -0.06 0.94 -10.34
CA GLY A 170 0.24 2.32 -10.65
C GLY A 170 1.27 2.45 -11.76
N LEU A 171 2.51 2.07 -11.47
CA LEU A 171 3.68 2.39 -12.29
C LEU A 171 3.64 1.67 -13.63
N VAL A 172 3.28 0.38 -13.68
CA VAL A 172 3.19 -0.34 -14.97
C VAL A 172 2.11 0.22 -15.92
N ASN A 173 1.05 0.83 -15.38
CA ASN A 173 -0.01 1.46 -16.18
C ASN A 173 0.33 2.90 -16.58
N LEU A 174 1.17 3.58 -15.81
CA LEU A 174 1.54 4.98 -16.05
C LEU A 174 2.84 5.11 -16.88
N ASP A 175 3.81 4.24 -16.61
CA ASP A 175 5.09 4.11 -17.30
C ASP A 175 5.35 2.62 -17.59
N PRO A 176 4.98 2.14 -18.79
CA PRO A 176 5.18 0.74 -19.17
C PRO A 176 6.64 0.27 -19.15
N THR A 177 7.63 1.18 -19.08
CA THR A 177 9.05 0.81 -19.01
C THR A 177 9.56 0.59 -17.59
N PHE A 178 8.75 0.90 -16.57
CA PHE A 178 9.21 0.90 -15.18
C PHE A 178 9.65 -0.50 -14.73
N ASP A 179 8.87 -1.54 -15.02
CA ASP A 179 9.16 -2.93 -14.61
C ASP A 179 10.48 -3.44 -15.23
N ASP A 180 10.70 -3.17 -16.53
CA ASP A 180 11.96 -3.51 -17.20
C ASP A 180 13.17 -2.82 -16.56
N ARG A 181 13.03 -1.52 -16.20
CA ARG A 181 14.09 -0.77 -15.50
C ARG A 181 14.33 -1.31 -14.10
N LEU A 182 13.27 -1.70 -13.39
CA LEU A 182 13.35 -2.30 -12.07
C LEU A 182 14.06 -3.65 -12.13
N LYS A 183 13.67 -4.53 -13.06
CA LYS A 183 14.30 -5.83 -13.29
C LYS A 183 15.79 -5.70 -13.65
N ALA A 184 16.13 -4.79 -14.56
CA ALA A 184 17.54 -4.54 -14.90
C ALA A 184 18.35 -4.01 -13.70
N THR A 185 17.73 -3.20 -12.83
CA THR A 185 18.35 -2.69 -11.60
C THR A 185 18.56 -3.82 -10.59
N TYR A 186 17.55 -4.67 -10.39
CA TYR A 186 17.62 -5.87 -9.57
C TYR A 186 18.72 -6.83 -10.03
N ASP A 187 18.75 -7.18 -11.32
CA ASP A 187 19.75 -8.11 -11.88
C ASP A 187 21.18 -7.59 -11.64
N ARG A 188 21.40 -6.28 -11.79
CA ARG A 188 22.68 -5.64 -11.48
C ARG A 188 23.02 -5.69 -10.00
N ALA A 189 22.05 -5.46 -9.11
CA ALA A 189 22.25 -5.56 -7.67
C ALA A 189 22.64 -6.99 -7.26
N MET A 190 21.98 -8.00 -7.82
CA MET A 190 22.31 -9.42 -7.58
C MET A 190 23.71 -9.79 -8.10
N GLN A 191 24.10 -9.29 -9.29
CA GLN A 191 25.45 -9.49 -9.84
C GLN A 191 26.54 -8.88 -8.94
N LEU A 192 26.25 -7.77 -8.26
CA LEU A 192 27.14 -7.13 -7.30
C LEU A 192 27.10 -7.80 -5.91
N GLY A 193 26.30 -8.85 -5.72
CA GLY A 193 26.12 -9.54 -4.44
C GLY A 193 25.36 -8.72 -3.40
N LEU A 194 24.67 -7.65 -3.81
CA LEU A 194 23.79 -6.91 -2.92
C LEU A 194 22.59 -7.78 -2.54
N TRP A 195 22.10 -7.61 -1.31
CA TRP A 195 20.95 -8.32 -0.75
C TRP A 195 21.09 -9.84 -0.71
N ARG A 196 22.28 -10.39 -0.95
CA ARG A 196 22.52 -11.83 -0.97
C ARG A 196 21.98 -12.50 0.31
N THR A 197 21.22 -13.56 0.12
CA THR A 197 20.53 -14.36 1.17
C THR A 197 19.42 -13.59 1.91
N LYS A 198 19.04 -12.40 1.45
CA LYS A 198 18.01 -11.55 2.06
C LYS A 198 16.72 -11.58 1.27
N TYR A 199 15.62 -11.17 1.90
CA TYR A 199 14.29 -11.23 1.29
C TYR A 199 14.21 -10.39 0.01
N ALA A 200 14.86 -9.23 -0.02
CA ALA A 200 15.04 -8.41 -1.22
C ALA A 200 15.75 -9.11 -2.40
N SER A 201 16.39 -10.27 -2.21
CA SER A 201 17.00 -11.07 -3.29
C SER A 201 16.11 -12.19 -3.83
N VAL A 202 14.87 -12.33 -3.33
CA VAL A 202 13.96 -13.37 -3.80
C VAL A 202 13.51 -13.11 -5.23
N ASN A 203 13.11 -11.88 -5.54
CA ASN A 203 12.78 -11.41 -6.87
C ASN A 203 12.75 -9.87 -6.92
N HIS A 204 12.60 -9.30 -8.13
CA HIS A 204 12.58 -7.84 -8.33
C HIS A 204 11.36 -7.13 -7.71
N PHE A 205 10.25 -7.82 -7.44
CA PHE A 205 9.10 -7.26 -6.72
C PHE A 205 9.45 -7.05 -5.25
N GLU A 206 9.99 -8.08 -4.57
CA GLU A 206 10.42 -7.96 -3.17
C GLU A 206 11.55 -6.96 -3.02
N TYR A 207 12.50 -6.96 -3.96
CA TYR A 207 13.55 -5.95 -4.06
C TYR A 207 12.99 -4.52 -4.06
N TRP A 208 11.92 -4.29 -4.83
CA TRP A 208 11.25 -2.99 -4.85
C TRP A 208 10.59 -2.68 -3.50
N ALA A 209 9.77 -3.58 -2.97
CA ALA A 209 9.01 -3.34 -1.74
C ALA A 209 9.93 -3.08 -0.52
N GLU A 210 10.97 -3.89 -0.36
CA GLU A 210 12.02 -3.73 0.67
C GLU A 210 12.78 -2.40 0.51
N GLY A 211 13.09 -2.05 -0.74
CA GLY A 211 13.67 -0.76 -1.10
C GLY A 211 12.79 0.41 -0.69
N VAL A 212 11.49 0.32 -0.93
CA VAL A 212 10.53 1.37 -0.56
C VAL A 212 10.38 1.48 0.96
N GLN A 213 10.32 0.36 1.70
CA GLN A 213 10.35 0.38 3.16
C GLN A 213 11.60 1.09 3.68
N SER A 214 12.77 0.74 3.13
CA SER A 214 14.03 1.39 3.48
C SER A 214 14.01 2.88 3.12
N TRP A 215 13.49 3.23 1.94
CA TRP A 215 13.33 4.62 1.50
C TRP A 215 12.46 5.44 2.45
N PHE A 216 11.46 4.83 3.08
CA PHE A 216 10.64 5.48 4.10
C PHE A 216 11.16 5.31 5.54
N GLY A 217 12.27 4.62 5.73
CA GLY A 217 12.91 4.44 7.05
C GLY A 217 12.13 3.52 7.97
N ASN A 218 11.51 2.49 7.39
CA ASN A 218 10.64 1.56 8.12
C ASN A 218 10.78 0.13 7.59
N ASN A 219 11.97 -0.22 7.10
CA ASN A 219 12.31 -1.62 6.90
C ASN A 219 12.72 -2.24 8.24
N ARG A 220 12.74 -3.57 8.31
CA ARG A 220 13.18 -4.29 9.48
C ARG A 220 14.67 -4.08 9.75
N PRO A 221 15.06 -3.89 11.02
CA PRO A 221 16.45 -4.01 11.43
C PRO A 221 17.03 -5.39 11.06
N PRO A 222 18.37 -5.54 11.03
CA PRO A 222 19.03 -6.78 10.67
C PRO A 222 18.48 -8.02 11.39
N ASP A 223 18.07 -9.01 10.61
CA ASP A 223 17.71 -10.34 11.08
C ASP A 223 18.16 -11.41 10.07
N HIS A 224 17.54 -12.59 10.10
CA HIS A 224 17.81 -13.64 9.12
C HIS A 224 17.58 -13.16 7.68
N ASP A 225 16.42 -12.54 7.44
CA ASP A 225 15.92 -12.17 6.13
C ASP A 225 16.27 -10.73 5.72
N HIS A 226 16.67 -9.87 6.66
CA HIS A 226 16.99 -8.47 6.43
C HIS A 226 18.46 -8.16 6.75
N ASN A 227 19.05 -7.17 6.10
CA ASN A 227 20.41 -6.70 6.38
C ASN A 227 20.36 -5.33 7.09
N PHE A 228 21.47 -4.59 7.11
CA PHE A 228 21.58 -3.29 7.76
C PHE A 228 20.91 -2.13 7.02
N VAL A 229 20.33 -2.38 5.85
CA VAL A 229 19.74 -1.32 5.02
C VAL A 229 18.29 -1.15 5.40
N ASP A 230 18.05 -0.40 6.48
CA ASP A 230 16.70 -0.12 6.98
C ASP A 230 16.29 1.35 6.88
N THR A 231 17.24 2.25 6.56
CA THR A 231 16.97 3.67 6.28
C THR A 231 17.25 4.09 4.84
N ARG A 232 16.66 5.24 4.47
CA ARG A 232 16.92 5.90 3.18
C ARG A 232 18.39 6.17 2.96
N ARG A 233 19.10 6.55 4.03
CA ARG A 233 20.52 6.91 3.96
C ARG A 233 21.35 5.66 3.67
N GLU A 234 21.11 4.56 4.36
CA GLU A 234 21.80 3.30 4.04
C GLU A 234 21.44 2.83 2.63
N LEU A 235 20.18 2.91 2.22
CA LEU A 235 19.77 2.50 0.87
C LEU A 235 20.53 3.29 -0.20
N MET A 236 20.63 4.62 -0.04
CA MET A 236 21.38 5.48 -0.96
C MET A 236 22.88 5.14 -1.04
N GLN A 237 23.46 4.58 0.02
CA GLN A 237 24.88 4.21 0.08
C GLN A 237 25.11 2.79 -0.42
N TYR A 238 24.25 1.85 -0.02
CA TYR A 238 24.38 0.43 -0.30
C TYR A 238 23.90 0.06 -1.71
N ASP A 239 22.72 0.54 -2.11
CA ASP A 239 22.10 0.27 -3.40
C ASP A 239 21.62 1.57 -4.06
N PRO A 240 22.54 2.36 -4.64
CA PRO A 240 22.20 3.62 -5.29
C PRO A 240 21.29 3.44 -6.52
N GLY A 241 21.22 2.23 -7.10
CA GLY A 241 20.33 1.91 -8.22
C GLY A 241 18.87 1.89 -7.76
N LEU A 242 18.56 1.09 -6.74
CA LEU A 242 17.23 1.06 -6.12
C LEU A 242 16.84 2.42 -5.54
N ALA A 243 17.79 3.09 -4.88
CA ALA A 243 17.57 4.43 -4.34
C ALA A 243 17.18 5.46 -5.43
N LYS A 244 17.71 5.31 -6.65
CA LYS A 244 17.36 6.17 -7.79
C LYS A 244 15.91 5.95 -8.22
N LEU A 245 15.44 4.70 -8.31
CA LEU A 245 14.05 4.39 -8.64
C LEU A 245 13.10 4.90 -7.55
N CYS A 246 13.43 4.69 -6.28
CA CYS A 246 12.65 5.23 -5.16
C CYS A 246 12.58 6.76 -5.20
N ARG A 247 13.70 7.43 -5.52
CA ARG A 247 13.73 8.90 -5.67
C ARG A 247 12.90 9.39 -6.85
N GLU A 248 12.89 8.67 -7.95
CA GLU A 248 12.08 8.98 -9.12
C GLU A 248 10.59 8.95 -8.77
N VAL A 249 10.14 7.90 -8.08
CA VAL A 249 8.73 7.69 -7.73
C VAL A 249 8.29 8.60 -6.59
N PHE A 250 9.05 8.67 -5.50
CA PHE A 250 8.64 9.33 -4.25
C PHE A 250 9.28 10.70 -4.04
N GLY A 251 10.22 11.11 -4.89
CA GLY A 251 10.91 12.39 -4.79
C GLY A 251 11.55 12.59 -3.41
N ARG A 252 11.29 13.75 -2.81
CA ARG A 252 11.77 14.09 -1.45
C ARG A 252 10.75 13.77 -0.35
N THR A 253 9.66 13.07 -0.65
CA THR A 253 8.64 12.72 0.34
C THR A 253 9.32 12.07 1.54
N ARG A 254 9.04 12.56 2.74
CA ARG A 254 9.48 11.96 3.99
C ARG A 254 8.24 11.45 4.69
N LEU A 255 8.18 10.15 4.88
CA LEU A 255 7.23 9.55 5.81
C LEU A 255 7.94 9.51 7.16
N VAL A 256 7.49 10.34 8.10
CA VAL A 256 7.90 10.17 9.51
C VAL A 256 6.87 9.24 10.12
N TYR A 257 6.99 7.95 9.81
CA TYR A 257 6.14 6.94 10.41
C TYR A 257 6.73 6.54 11.75
N THR A 258 5.89 6.56 12.76
CA THR A 258 6.11 5.86 14.03
C THR A 258 4.91 4.96 14.28
N LYS A 259 5.11 3.91 15.09
CA LYS A 259 4.04 2.98 15.46
C LYS A 259 2.87 3.74 16.08
N ALA A 260 1.63 3.35 15.73
CA ALA A 260 0.42 4.07 16.12
C ALA A 260 0.35 4.45 17.62
N PRO A 261 0.74 3.58 18.58
CA PRO A 261 0.74 3.91 20.01
C PRO A 261 1.60 5.12 20.41
N THR A 262 2.58 5.48 19.59
CA THR A 262 3.49 6.61 19.85
C THR A 262 2.95 7.96 19.35
N ARG A 263 1.80 7.97 18.66
CA ARG A 263 1.24 9.18 18.00
C ARG A 263 -0.29 9.21 17.99
N LEU A 264 -0.88 9.28 19.17
CA LEU A 264 -2.33 9.33 19.38
C LEU A 264 -2.91 10.74 19.14
N VAL A 265 -2.66 11.28 17.95
CA VAL A 265 -3.09 12.61 17.50
C VAL A 265 -3.75 12.53 16.13
N GLY A 266 -4.39 13.62 15.69
CA GLY A 266 -5.04 13.65 14.37
C GLY A 266 -6.10 12.56 14.24
N HIS A 267 -5.98 11.71 13.23
CA HIS A 267 -6.93 10.62 12.96
C HIS A 267 -6.89 9.47 13.97
N LEU A 268 -5.85 9.41 14.81
CA LEU A 268 -5.74 8.47 15.94
C LEU A 268 -6.17 9.10 17.28
N LYS A 269 -6.63 10.35 17.30
CA LYS A 269 -7.12 10.98 18.53
C LYS A 269 -8.31 10.18 19.08
N GLY A 270 -8.17 9.70 20.32
CA GLY A 270 -9.19 8.91 21.01
C GLY A 270 -9.01 7.39 20.89
N TYR A 271 -8.04 6.92 20.10
CA TYR A 271 -7.65 5.51 20.13
C TYR A 271 -6.90 5.19 21.44
N ASP A 272 -7.28 4.13 22.13
CA ASP A 272 -6.59 3.61 23.32
C ASP A 272 -5.93 2.26 22.99
N PRO A 273 -4.60 2.21 22.80
CA PRO A 273 -3.90 0.95 22.53
C PRO A 273 -4.06 -0.12 23.63
N ARG A 274 -4.43 0.27 24.86
CA ARG A 274 -4.59 -0.66 25.98
C ARG A 274 -5.86 -1.50 25.87
N THR A 275 -6.82 -1.06 25.06
CA THR A 275 -8.06 -1.81 24.78
C THR A 275 -7.96 -2.62 23.49
N ALA A 276 -6.81 -2.59 22.82
CA ALA A 276 -6.59 -3.36 21.61
C ALA A 276 -6.67 -4.88 21.90
N PRO A 277 -7.26 -5.68 21.00
CA PRO A 277 -7.19 -7.13 21.11
C PRO A 277 -5.76 -7.62 20.92
N THR A 278 -5.49 -8.84 21.38
CA THR A 278 -4.23 -9.53 21.07
C THR A 278 -4.44 -10.38 19.82
N PHE A 279 -3.60 -10.19 18.81
CA PHE A 279 -3.57 -11.08 17.66
C PHE A 279 -3.01 -12.44 18.06
N VAL A 280 -3.73 -13.50 17.71
CA VAL A 280 -3.33 -14.89 17.95
C VAL A 280 -3.62 -15.68 16.69
N TRP A 281 -2.60 -16.39 16.20
CA TRP A 281 -2.78 -17.32 15.09
C TRP A 281 -3.71 -18.47 15.52
N PRO A 282 -4.72 -18.83 14.72
CA PRO A 282 -5.63 -19.93 15.06
C PRO A 282 -4.91 -21.27 15.02
N GLU A 283 -5.33 -22.19 15.88
CA GLU A 283 -4.66 -23.48 16.09
C GLU A 283 -4.51 -24.29 14.80
N ARG A 284 -5.51 -24.20 13.89
CA ARG A 284 -5.47 -24.87 12.57
C ARG A 284 -4.22 -24.54 11.75
N LEU A 285 -3.61 -23.37 11.96
CA LEU A 285 -2.46 -22.92 11.18
C LEU A 285 -1.11 -23.33 11.80
N ASN A 286 -1.10 -23.92 13.00
CA ASN A 286 0.14 -24.17 13.73
C ASN A 286 1.13 -25.04 12.96
N GLU A 287 0.67 -26.10 12.30
CA GLU A 287 1.57 -27.02 11.59
C GLU A 287 2.13 -26.38 10.32
N VAL A 288 1.29 -25.76 9.51
CA VAL A 288 1.70 -25.08 8.28
C VAL A 288 2.67 -23.93 8.57
N LYS A 289 2.45 -23.17 9.65
CA LYS A 289 3.39 -22.13 10.08
C LYS A 289 4.78 -22.67 10.46
N LYS A 290 4.86 -23.85 11.07
CA LYS A 290 6.16 -24.49 11.37
C LYS A 290 6.89 -24.83 10.07
N GLN A 291 6.18 -25.34 9.08
CA GLN A 291 6.73 -25.68 7.76
C GLN A 291 7.27 -24.43 7.05
N ILE A 292 6.45 -23.37 6.96
CA ILE A 292 6.86 -22.09 6.35
C ILE A 292 8.11 -21.53 7.04
N ARG A 293 8.16 -21.56 8.38
CA ARG A 293 9.33 -21.08 9.13
C ARG A 293 10.58 -21.92 8.83
N ALA A 294 10.44 -23.24 8.74
CA ALA A 294 11.56 -24.12 8.40
C ALA A 294 12.07 -23.86 6.98
N GLU A 295 11.19 -23.63 6.01
CA GLU A 295 11.56 -23.24 4.64
C GLU A 295 12.32 -21.92 4.63
N ALA A 296 11.83 -20.89 5.33
CA ALA A 296 12.48 -19.59 5.42
C ALA A 296 13.90 -19.70 6.02
N GLN A 297 14.07 -20.45 7.10
CA GLN A 297 15.38 -20.66 7.75
C GLN A 297 16.39 -21.42 6.89
N ASN A 298 15.92 -22.16 5.88
CA ASN A 298 16.77 -22.91 4.97
C ASN A 298 17.07 -22.14 3.67
N ARG A 299 16.62 -20.88 3.53
CA ARG A 299 16.92 -20.02 2.39
C ARG A 299 18.42 -19.70 2.36
N LYS A 300 19.10 -20.14 1.30
CA LYS A 300 20.55 -20.01 1.11
C LYS A 300 20.95 -18.75 0.34
#